data_AF-A0A2S6EXP4-F1
#
_entry.id   AF-A0A2S6EXP4-F1
#
_cell.length_a   1.000
_cell.length_b   1.000
_cell.length_c   1.000
_cell.angle_alpha   90.00
_cell.angle_beta   90.00
_cell.angle_gamma   90.00
#
_symmetry.space_group_name_H-M   'P 1'
#
loop_
_entity.id
_entity.type
_entity.pdbx_description
1 polymer ?
#
loop_
_entity_poly.entity_id
_entity_poly.type
_entity_poly.pdbx_seq_one_letter_code
_entity_poly.pdbx_strand_id
1 'polypeptide(L)'
;MNTQPNNMYAIKLMTLLEDVSPVFAELEKILADSKKLKSKYKNHLNHLSLYYKVDRLKEENNPITEEILVQKVEHICLVLDGIGKIITEISSDEEESKLYIQSGVMDKLQEISQKLSKLIS
;
A
#
# COMPACT_ATOMS: atom_id res chain seq x y z
N MET A 1 13.12 -14.31 -36.23
CA MET A 1 13.78 -13.84 -35.00
C MET A 1 12.84 -14.10 -33.84
N ASN A 2 13.15 -15.07 -32.97
CA ASN A 2 12.41 -15.28 -31.72
C ASN A 2 12.99 -14.30 -30.70
N THR A 3 12.34 -13.15 -30.52
CA THR A 3 12.52 -12.35 -29.31
C THR A 3 11.87 -13.12 -28.18
N GLN A 4 12.64 -14.00 -27.52
CA GLN A 4 12.27 -14.43 -26.17
C GLN A 4 12.10 -13.15 -25.35
N PRO A 5 10.90 -12.86 -24.81
CA PRO A 5 10.73 -11.74 -23.90
C PRO A 5 11.70 -11.95 -22.74
N ASN A 6 12.32 -10.87 -22.29
CA ASN A 6 13.42 -10.86 -21.33
C ASN A 6 12.90 -11.26 -19.93
N ASN A 7 12.65 -12.56 -19.74
CA ASN A 7 11.93 -13.17 -18.61
C ASN A 7 12.52 -12.78 -17.24
N MET A 8 13.81 -12.42 -17.19
CA MET A 8 14.47 -12.02 -15.96
C MET A 8 13.87 -10.76 -15.30
N TYR A 9 13.41 -9.77 -16.07
CA TYR A 9 12.81 -8.55 -15.50
C TYR A 9 11.40 -8.81 -14.97
N ALA A 10 10.60 -9.58 -15.70
CA ALA A 10 9.29 -10.01 -15.24
C ALA A 10 9.39 -10.88 -13.98
N ILE A 11 10.38 -11.78 -13.90
CA ILE A 11 10.66 -12.59 -12.70
C ILE A 11 11.05 -11.69 -11.52
N LYS A 12 11.99 -10.76 -11.71
CA LYS A 12 12.39 -9.83 -10.64
C LYS A 12 11.22 -8.98 -10.14
N LEU A 13 10.35 -8.53 -11.06
CA LEU A 13 9.17 -7.75 -10.71
C LEU A 13 8.13 -8.60 -9.97
N MET A 14 7.92 -9.85 -10.39
CA MET A 14 7.06 -10.80 -9.66
C MET A 14 7.58 -11.07 -8.25
N THR A 15 8.88 -11.34 -8.09
CA THR A 15 9.51 -11.55 -6.77
C THR A 15 9.36 -10.30 -5.90
N LEU A 16 9.60 -9.10 -6.44
CA LEU A 16 9.41 -7.86 -5.68
C LEU A 16 7.95 -7.68 -5.24
N LEU A 17 6.97 -7.98 -6.11
CA LEU A 17 5.56 -7.91 -5.75
C LEU A 17 5.18 -8.94 -4.68
N GLU A 18 5.72 -10.15 -4.75
CA GLU A 18 5.56 -11.19 -3.73
C GLU A 18 6.12 -10.74 -2.38
N ASP A 19 7.31 -10.14 -2.36
CA ASP A 19 7.97 -9.65 -1.15
C ASP A 19 7.25 -8.44 -0.52
N VAL A 20 6.65 -7.61 -1.36
CA VAL A 20 5.94 -6.39 -0.97
C VAL A 20 4.50 -6.67 -0.50
N SER A 21 3.89 -7.77 -0.98
CA SER A 21 2.50 -8.16 -0.65
C SER A 21 2.23 -8.31 0.87
N PRO A 22 3.08 -8.98 1.67
CA PRO A 22 2.93 -9.04 3.12
C PRO A 22 2.93 -7.67 3.79
N VAL A 23 3.77 -6.74 3.31
CA VAL A 23 3.87 -5.39 3.85
C VAL A 23 2.58 -4.62 3.61
N PHE A 24 1.97 -4.79 2.44
CA PHE A 24 0.65 -4.21 2.17
C PHE A 24 -0.47 -4.86 2.99
N ALA A 25 -0.43 -6.15 3.26
CA ALA A 25 -1.41 -6.80 4.13
C ALA A 25 -1.34 -6.26 5.57
N GLU A 26 -0.15 -5.93 6.07
CA GLU A 26 0.01 -5.23 7.34
C GLU A 26 -0.53 -3.79 7.29
N LEU A 27 -0.26 -3.07 6.20
CA LEU A 27 -0.80 -1.73 5.98
C LEU A 27 -2.33 -1.73 5.97
N GLU A 28 -2.96 -2.71 5.34
CA GLU A 28 -4.42 -2.88 5.34
C GLU A 28 -4.96 -3.04 6.76
N LYS A 29 -4.27 -3.80 7.63
CA LYS A 29 -4.65 -3.96 9.04
C LYS A 29 -4.54 -2.64 9.80
N ILE A 30 -3.45 -1.89 9.60
CA ILE A 30 -3.24 -0.58 10.24
C ILE A 30 -4.35 0.40 9.81
N LEU A 31 -4.65 0.45 8.51
CA LEU A 31 -5.74 1.26 7.98
C LEU A 31 -7.10 0.81 8.55
N ALA A 32 -7.34 -0.50 8.69
CA ALA A 32 -8.57 -1.00 9.31
C ALA A 32 -8.69 -0.62 10.80
N ASP A 33 -7.60 -0.69 11.55
CA ASP A 33 -7.56 -0.32 12.97
C ASP A 33 -7.71 1.19 13.18
N SER A 34 -7.10 2.01 12.31
CA SER A 34 -7.24 3.47 12.37
C SER A 34 -8.69 3.94 12.18
N LYS A 35 -9.56 3.15 11.54
CA LYS A 35 -11.02 3.43 11.45
C LYS A 35 -11.75 3.39 12.78
N LYS A 36 -11.16 2.73 13.79
CA LYS A 36 -11.69 2.67 15.16
C LYS A 36 -11.42 3.98 15.91
N LEU A 37 -10.48 4.80 15.42
CA LEU A 37 -10.25 6.14 15.94
C LEU A 37 -11.44 7.04 15.60
N LYS A 38 -11.81 7.92 16.53
CA LYS A 38 -12.78 9.00 16.29
C LYS A 38 -12.14 10.14 15.49
N SER A 39 -11.48 9.81 14.40
CA SER A 39 -10.77 10.74 13.51
C SER A 39 -11.71 11.31 12.45
N LYS A 40 -11.57 12.59 12.13
CA LYS A 40 -12.27 13.20 10.99
C LYS A 40 -11.77 12.69 9.63
N TYR A 41 -10.56 12.10 9.58
CA TYR A 41 -9.98 11.49 8.37
C TYR A 41 -10.44 10.05 8.11
N LYS A 42 -11.33 9.51 8.96
CA LYS A 42 -11.88 8.15 8.83
C LYS A 42 -12.43 7.83 7.44
N ASN A 43 -13.08 8.80 6.77
CA ASN A 43 -13.65 8.59 5.44
C ASN A 43 -12.57 8.46 4.35
N HIS A 44 -11.49 9.25 4.42
CA HIS A 44 -10.38 9.14 3.48
C HIS A 44 -9.64 7.80 3.65
N LEU A 45 -9.41 7.37 4.89
CA LEU A 45 -8.82 6.07 5.20
C LEU A 45 -9.73 4.90 4.78
N ASN A 46 -11.05 5.06 4.90
CA ASN A 46 -12.02 4.11 4.36
C ASN A 46 -11.93 3.99 2.84
N HIS A 47 -11.83 5.11 2.13
CA HIS A 47 -11.72 5.12 0.68
C HIS A 47 -10.45 4.40 0.21
N LEU A 48 -9.29 4.70 0.81
CA LEU A 48 -8.03 4.01 0.49
C LEU A 48 -8.08 2.51 0.80
N SER A 49 -8.68 2.13 1.94
CA SER A 49 -8.85 0.73 2.30
C SER A 49 -9.78 -0.02 1.35
N LEU A 50 -10.84 0.63 0.84
CA LEU A 50 -11.73 0.04 -0.17
C LEU A 50 -11.04 -0.09 -1.53
N TYR A 51 -10.29 0.93 -1.93
CA TYR A 51 -9.51 0.94 -3.17
C TYR A 51 -8.52 -0.22 -3.20
N TYR A 52 -7.83 -0.48 -2.09
CA TYR A 52 -6.91 -1.61 -1.93
C TYR A 52 -7.62 -2.99 -2.01
N LYS A 53 -8.82 -3.12 -1.43
CA LYS A 53 -9.59 -4.38 -1.44
C LYS A 53 -10.15 -4.77 -2.81
N VAL A 54 -10.59 -3.79 -3.60
CA VAL A 54 -11.19 -4.04 -4.92
C VAL A 54 -10.16 -4.61 -5.90
N ASP A 55 -8.88 -4.33 -5.69
CA ASP A 55 -7.81 -4.78 -6.59
C ASP A 55 -7.41 -6.24 -6.35
N ARG A 56 -7.35 -6.70 -5.08
CA ARG A 56 -7.12 -8.11 -4.74
C ARG A 56 -8.20 -9.05 -5.30
N LEU A 57 -9.45 -8.58 -5.42
CA LEU A 57 -10.56 -9.39 -5.92
C LEU A 57 -10.47 -9.67 -7.44
N LYS A 58 -9.64 -8.95 -8.19
CA LYS A 58 -9.43 -9.19 -9.63
C LYS A 58 -8.35 -10.25 -9.90
N GLU A 59 -7.68 -10.75 -8.87
CA GLU A 59 -6.52 -11.64 -9.00
C GLU A 59 -6.89 -13.12 -9.20
N GLU A 60 -8.13 -13.54 -8.92
CA GLU A 60 -8.44 -14.98 -8.82
C GLU A 60 -8.54 -15.76 -10.16
N ASN A 61 -8.49 -15.12 -11.34
CA ASN A 61 -8.76 -15.84 -12.61
C ASN A 61 -7.91 -15.48 -13.84
N ASN A 62 -6.88 -14.64 -13.74
CA ASN A 62 -6.11 -14.21 -14.93
C ASN A 62 -4.65 -14.67 -14.90
N PRO A 63 -4.10 -15.18 -16.03
CA PRO A 63 -2.66 -15.44 -16.14
C PRO A 63 -1.87 -14.14 -15.96
N ILE A 64 -0.79 -14.18 -15.20
CA ILE A 64 0.08 -13.02 -14.95
C ILE A 64 0.77 -12.62 -16.26
N THR A 65 0.33 -11.52 -16.85
CA THR A 65 0.98 -10.88 -18.01
C THR A 65 1.82 -9.68 -17.54
N GLU A 66 2.75 -9.23 -18.38
CA GLU A 66 3.54 -8.01 -18.13
C GLU A 66 2.65 -6.77 -17.91
N GLU A 67 1.56 -6.66 -18.69
CA GLU A 67 0.57 -5.58 -18.54
C GLU A 67 -0.13 -5.60 -17.17
N ILE A 68 -0.49 -6.80 -16.67
CA ILE A 68 -1.07 -6.95 -15.33
C ILE A 68 -0.04 -6.60 -14.26
N LEU A 69 1.24 -6.95 -14.45
CA LEU A 69 2.30 -6.59 -13.52
C LEU A 69 2.51 -5.07 -13.45
N VAL A 70 2.50 -4.38 -14.59
CA VAL A 70 2.59 -2.91 -14.64
C VAL A 70 1.39 -2.28 -13.92
N GLN A 71 0.18 -2.73 -14.19
CA GLN A 71 -1.03 -2.23 -13.52
C GLN A 71 -0.96 -2.40 -12.00
N LYS A 72 -0.45 -3.54 -11.51
CA LYS A 72 -0.25 -3.77 -10.06
C LYS A 72 0.73 -2.79 -9.45
N VAL A 73 1.85 -2.53 -10.13
CA VAL A 73 2.86 -1.57 -9.66
C VAL A 73 2.29 -0.16 -9.64
N GLU A 74 1.59 0.26 -10.70
CA GLU A 74 0.92 1.56 -10.75
C GLU A 74 -0.11 1.72 -9.63
N HIS A 75 -0.91 0.68 -9.38
CA HIS A 75 -1.89 0.68 -8.29
C HIS A 75 -1.22 0.83 -6.91
N ILE A 76 -0.15 0.07 -6.66
CA ILE A 76 0.67 0.16 -5.45
C ILE A 76 1.18 1.59 -5.24
N CYS A 77 1.73 2.22 -6.28
CA CYS A 77 2.22 3.59 -6.22
C CYS A 77 1.11 4.59 -5.89
N LEU A 78 -0.08 4.46 -6.49
CA LEU A 78 -1.23 5.32 -6.20
C LEU A 78 -1.70 5.21 -4.75
N VAL A 79 -1.74 3.99 -4.20
CA VAL A 79 -2.12 3.76 -2.80
C VAL A 79 -1.12 4.42 -1.86
N LEU A 80 0.18 4.24 -2.10
CA LEU A 80 1.23 4.82 -1.27
C LEU A 80 1.19 6.37 -1.30
N ASP A 81 0.99 6.96 -2.47
CA ASP A 81 0.82 8.42 -2.61
C ASP A 81 -0.41 8.92 -1.85
N GLY A 82 -1.54 8.22 -1.96
CA GLY A 82 -2.76 8.55 -1.21
C GLY A 82 -2.56 8.49 0.31
N ILE A 83 -1.84 7.48 0.81
CA ILE A 83 -1.50 7.36 2.23
C ILE A 83 -0.58 8.49 2.67
N GLY A 84 0.45 8.82 1.87
CA GLY A 84 1.37 9.92 2.15
C GLY A 84 0.66 11.27 2.28
N LYS A 85 -0.32 11.54 1.40
CA LYS A 85 -1.16 12.75 1.46
C LYS A 85 -1.96 12.82 2.76
N ILE A 86 -2.66 11.74 3.13
CA ILE A 86 -3.44 11.70 4.37
C ILE A 86 -2.55 11.88 5.60
N ILE A 87 -1.38 11.23 5.64
CA ILE A 87 -0.45 11.39 6.77
C ILE A 87 0.02 12.84 6.88
N THR A 88 0.28 13.50 5.74
CA THR A 88 0.68 14.91 5.70
C THR A 88 -0.45 15.81 6.24
N GLU A 89 -1.69 15.55 5.86
CA GLU A 89 -2.88 16.25 6.36
C GLU A 89 -3.08 16.04 7.86
N ILE A 90 -2.99 14.78 8.34
CA ILE A 90 -3.07 14.45 9.78
C ILE A 90 -1.96 15.15 10.56
N SER A 91 -0.74 15.15 10.04
CA SER A 91 0.42 15.76 10.72
C SER A 91 0.31 17.29 10.81
N SER A 92 -0.43 17.90 9.88
CA SER A 92 -0.69 19.35 9.86
C SER A 92 -1.83 19.76 10.80
N ASP A 93 -2.56 18.79 11.34
CA ASP A 93 -3.63 18.99 12.32
C ASP A 93 -3.17 18.55 13.70
N GLU A 94 -3.08 19.48 14.66
CA GLU A 94 -2.50 19.19 15.97
C GLU A 94 -3.31 18.18 16.80
N GLU A 95 -4.65 18.22 16.71
CA GLU A 95 -5.51 17.30 17.46
C GLU A 95 -5.47 15.89 16.87
N GLU A 96 -5.52 15.79 15.55
CA GLU A 96 -5.45 14.51 14.84
C GLU A 96 -4.05 13.92 14.93
N SER A 97 -2.99 14.72 14.78
CA SER A 97 -1.61 14.28 14.98
C SER A 97 -1.42 13.64 16.36
N LYS A 98 -1.88 14.31 17.43
CA LYS A 98 -1.84 13.75 18.80
C LYS A 98 -2.62 12.44 18.90
N LEU A 99 -3.82 12.36 18.31
CA LEU A 99 -4.65 11.15 18.32
C LEU A 99 -3.94 9.96 17.63
N TYR A 100 -3.32 10.17 16.48
CA TYR A 100 -2.64 9.11 15.72
C TYR A 100 -1.32 8.67 16.34
N ILE A 101 -0.60 9.60 16.99
CA ILE A 101 0.59 9.28 17.79
C ILE A 101 0.19 8.48 19.03
N GLN A 102 -0.78 8.94 19.82
CA GLN A 102 -1.19 8.26 21.06
C GLN A 102 -1.80 6.88 20.83
N SER A 103 -2.39 6.65 19.66
CA SER A 103 -2.91 5.34 19.27
C SER A 103 -1.85 4.39 18.71
N GLY A 104 -0.60 4.84 18.54
CA GLY A 104 0.50 4.07 17.96
C GLY A 104 0.35 3.78 16.46
N VAL A 105 -0.57 4.48 15.77
CA VAL A 105 -0.75 4.31 14.32
C VAL A 105 0.44 4.89 13.56
N MET A 106 0.98 6.03 14.01
CA MET A 106 2.17 6.63 13.39
C MET A 106 3.40 5.72 13.47
N ASP A 107 3.65 5.09 14.62
CA ASP A 107 4.77 4.16 14.80
C ASP A 107 4.67 2.98 13.83
N LYS A 108 3.48 2.39 13.71
CA LYS A 108 3.22 1.29 12.77
C LYS A 108 3.39 1.72 11.31
N LEU A 109 2.94 2.92 10.94
CA LEU A 109 3.15 3.45 9.59
C LEU A 109 4.64 3.70 9.29
N GLN A 110 5.40 4.14 10.29
CA GLN A 110 6.85 4.29 10.18
C GLN A 110 7.54 2.93 10.00
N GLU A 111 7.11 1.89 10.72
CA GLU A 111 7.61 0.52 10.53
C GLU A 111 7.34 0.00 9.11
N ILE A 112 6.12 0.22 8.59
CA ILE A 112 5.78 -0.13 7.20
C ILE A 112 6.68 0.60 6.20
N SER A 113 6.87 1.91 6.38
CA SER A 113 7.75 2.71 5.52
C SER A 113 9.19 2.17 5.50
N GLN A 114 9.72 1.76 6.66
CA GLN A 114 11.05 1.15 6.75
C GLN A 114 11.11 -0.22 6.07
N LYS A 115 10.07 -1.06 6.21
CA LYS A 115 9.99 -2.36 5.52
C LYS A 115 9.97 -2.18 4.00
N LEU A 116 9.14 -1.27 3.48
CA LEU A 116 9.08 -0.97 2.05
C LEU A 116 10.43 -0.45 1.54
N SER A 117 11.06 0.48 2.26
CA SER A 117 12.36 1.05 1.87
C SER A 117 13.42 -0.03 1.72
N LYS A 118 13.48 -1.02 2.64
CA LYS A 118 14.44 -2.13 2.58
C LYS A 118 14.21 -3.09 1.40
N LEU A 119 12.98 -3.21 0.91
CA LEU A 119 12.65 -4.08 -0.22
C LEU A 119 13.00 -3.46 -1.58
N ILE A 120 13.05 -2.13 -1.65
CA ILE A 120 13.32 -1.39 -2.89
C ILE A 120 14.74 -0.79 -2.98
N SER A 121 15.55 -0.95 -1.93
CA SER A 121 16.96 -0.50 -1.86
C SER A 121 17.92 -1.59 -2.36
#